data_AF-A0A7K4LF10-F1
#
_entry.id   AF-A0A7K4LF10-F1
#
_cell.length_a   1.000
_cell.length_b   1.000
_cell.length_c   1.000
_cell.angle_alpha   90.00
_cell.angle_beta   90.00
_cell.angle_gamma   90.00
#
_symmetry.space_group_name_H-M   'P 1'
#
loop_
_entity.id
_entity.type
_entity.pdbx_description
1 polymer ?
#
loop_
_entity_poly.entity_id
_entity_poly.type
_entity_poly.pdbx_seq_one_letter_code
_entity_poly.pdbx_strand_id
1 'polypeptide(L)' 'DHTGSFPQQCNLAGWWKNDLGSKMQVFNVDSQGDFSGMYHTAVSSTQKPSPLRVPA' A
#
# COMPACT_ATOMS: atom_id res chain seq x y z
N ASP A 1 17.18 -19.63 -26.19
CA ASP A 1 15.91 -19.29 -25.55
C ASP A 1 16.03 -18.07 -24.67
N HIS A 2 15.53 -16.93 -25.15
CA HIS A 2 15.38 -15.71 -24.36
C HIS A 2 14.04 -15.76 -23.62
N THR A 3 14.02 -16.42 -22.46
CA THR A 3 12.90 -16.27 -21.52
C THR A 3 12.98 -14.88 -20.90
N GLY A 4 12.41 -13.89 -21.60
CA GLY A 4 12.20 -12.55 -21.07
C GLY A 4 11.24 -12.61 -19.88
N SER A 5 11.77 -12.51 -18.67
CA SER A 5 10.97 -12.27 -17.47
C SER A 5 10.44 -10.85 -17.55
N PHE A 6 9.19 -10.67 -17.96
CA PHE A 6 8.51 -9.39 -17.78
C PHE A 6 8.48 -9.08 -16.27
N PRO A 7 8.81 -7.85 -15.83
CA PRO A 7 8.69 -7.47 -14.44
C PRO A 7 7.24 -7.69 -14.03
N GLN A 8 7.00 -8.58 -13.06
CA GLN A 8 5.64 -8.78 -12.55
C GLN A 8 5.20 -7.51 -11.84
N GLN A 9 4.08 -6.96 -12.31
CA GLN A 9 3.49 -5.80 -11.68
C GLN A 9 2.93 -6.21 -10.31
N CYS A 10 3.47 -5.63 -9.24
CA CYS A 10 3.02 -5.93 -7.89
C CYS A 10 1.62 -5.35 -7.67
N ASN A 11 0.65 -6.19 -7.29
CA ASN A 11 -0.67 -5.73 -6.90
C ASN A 11 -0.65 -5.22 -5.46
N LEU A 12 -0.64 -3.89 -5.29
CA LEU A 12 -0.63 -3.24 -3.97
C LEU A 12 -2.03 -3.06 -3.37
N ALA A 13 -3.10 -3.31 -4.14
CA ALA A 13 -4.46 -3.07 -3.67
C ALA A 13 -4.86 -4.06 -2.55
N GLY A 14 -5.50 -3.54 -1.50
CA GLY A 14 -6.01 -4.35 -0.39
C GLY A 14 -5.42 -3.98 0.96
N TRP A 15 -5.54 -4.92 1.90
CA TRP A 15 -5.15 -4.75 3.30
C TRP A 15 -3.74 -5.28 3.56
N TRP A 16 -2.96 -4.47 4.24
CA TRP A 16 -1.61 -4.77 4.66
C TRP A 16 -1.49 -4.59 6.17
N LYS A 17 -0.65 -5.40 6.79
CA LYS A 17 -0.33 -5.32 8.22
C LYS A 17 1.19 -5.36 8.37
N ASN A 18 1.73 -4.50 9.22
CA ASN A 18 3.14 -4.57 9.59
C ASN A 18 3.34 -5.31 10.93
N ASP A 19 4.59 -5.55 11.30
CA ASP A 19 4.95 -6.30 12.51
C ASP A 19 4.52 -5.62 13.82
N LEU A 20 4.37 -4.29 13.79
CA LEU A 20 3.84 -3.51 14.91
C LEU A 20 2.31 -3.61 15.06
N GLY A 21 1.65 -4.27 14.11
CA GLY A 21 0.20 -4.44 14.09
C GLY A 21 -0.59 -3.30 13.45
N SER A 22 0.08 -2.27 12.93
CA SER A 22 -0.55 -1.21 12.14
C SER A 22 -1.11 -1.79 10.84
N LYS A 23 -2.23 -1.24 10.38
CA LYS A 23 -2.91 -1.67 9.15
C LYS A 23 -2.94 -0.56 8.12
N MET A 24 -2.78 -0.92 6.85
CA MET A 24 -2.91 -0.03 5.72
C MET A 24 -3.94 -0.63 4.75
N GLN A 25 -4.88 0.18 4.27
CA GLN A 25 -5.77 -0.20 3.16
C GLN A 25 -5.41 0.64 1.95
N VAL A 26 -5.00 -0.01 0.86
CA VAL A 26 -4.78 0.65 -0.44
C VAL A 26 -6.04 0.50 -1.28
N PHE A 27 -6.63 1.62 -1.69
CA PHE A 27 -7.89 1.65 -2.44
C PHE A 27 -7.68 1.65 -3.95
N ASN A 28 -6.71 2.43 -4.40
CA ASN A 28 -6.45 2.69 -5.81
C ASN A 28 -4.94 2.70 -6.05
N VAL A 29 -4.53 2.02 -7.11
CA VAL A 29 -3.19 2.07 -7.71
C VAL A 29 -3.44 2.41 -9.18
N ASP A 30 -2.96 3.55 -9.64
CA ASP A 30 -3.18 3.97 -11.02
C ASP A 30 -2.14 3.39 -12.00
N SER A 31 -2.28 3.73 -13.28
CA SER A 31 -1.40 3.23 -14.34
C SER A 31 0.03 3.79 -14.26
N GLN A 32 0.25 4.89 -13.52
CA GLN A 32 1.58 5.47 -13.32
C GLN A 32 2.27 4.85 -12.10
N GLY A 33 1.51 4.19 -11.22
CA GLY A 33 2.01 3.59 -9.98
C GLY A 33 1.70 4.43 -8.73
N ASP A 34 1.02 5.57 -8.90
CA ASP A 34 0.56 6.35 -7.75
C ASP A 34 -0.52 5.55 -7.02
N PHE A 35 -0.49 5.57 -5.69
CA PHE A 35 -1.52 4.93 -4.90
C PHE A 35 -1.98 5.76 -3.71
N SER A 36 -3.20 5.45 -3.29
CA SER A 36 -3.86 6.11 -2.16
C SER A 36 -4.55 5.10 -1.26
N GLY A 37 -4.67 5.47 0.01
CA GLY A 37 -5.11 4.57 1.05
C GLY A 37 -5.43 5.24 2.38
N MET A 38 -5.75 4.42 3.37
CA MET A 38 -5.81 4.81 4.77
C MET A 38 -4.79 4.05 5.59
N TYR A 39 -4.19 4.72 6.57
CA TYR A 39 -3.26 4.12 7.51
C TYR A 39 -3.83 4.17 8.93
N HIS A 40 -3.86 3.01 9.57
CA HIS A 40 -4.30 2.80 10.95
C HIS A 40 -3.08 2.42 11.79
N THR A 41 -2.51 3.41 12.47
CA THR A 41 -1.35 3.18 13.34
C THR A 41 -1.74 2.48 14.64
N ALA A 42 -0.96 1.47 15.04
CA ALA A 42 -1.14 0.77 16.31
C ALA A 42 -0.41 1.44 17.49
N VAL A 43 0.48 2.41 17.23
CA VAL A 43 1.43 2.97 18.22
C VAL A 43 1.15 4.43 18.57
N SER A 44 0.01 4.98 18.14
CA SER A 44 -0.42 6.34 18.49
C SER A 44 -1.40 6.31 19.65
N SER A 45 -1.31 7.30 20.54
CA SER A 45 -2.33 7.57 21.57
C SER A 45 -3.69 7.95 20.97
N THR A 46 -3.70 8.45 19.73
CA THR A 46 -4.91 8.82 19.00
C THR A 46 -5.20 7.76 17.93
N GLN A 47 -6.32 7.04 18.08
CA GLN A 47 -6.76 5.98 17.15
C GLN A 47 -7.43 6.50 15.87
N LYS A 48 -6.99 7.67 15.38
CA LYS A 48 -7.57 8.27 14.17
C LYS A 48 -6.82 7.78 12.93
N PRO A 49 -7.52 7.18 11.94
CA PRO A 49 -6.90 6.83 10.67
C PRO A 49 -6.38 8.09 9.94
N SER A 50 -5.23 7.97 9.29
CA SER A 50 -4.64 9.05 8.48
C SER A 50 -4.68 8.71 6.99
N PRO A 51 -4.96 9.69 6.11
CA PRO A 51 -4.82 9.51 4.68
C PRO A 51 -3.39 9.13 4.27
N LEU A 52 -3.27 8.21 3.32
CA LEU A 52 -2.03 7.82 2.66
C LEU A 52 -2.11 8.19 1.18
N ARG A 53 -1.08 8.85 0.67
CA ARG A 53 -0.89 9.11 -0.76
C ARG A 53 0.58 8.97 -1.09
N VAL A 54 0.90 8.13 -2.06
CA VAL A 54 2.27 7.81 -2.46
C VAL A 54 2.36 7.98 -3.98
N PRO A 55 3.20 8.90 -4.47
CA PRO A 55 3.49 9.01 -5.90
C PRO A 55 4.47 7.90 -6.32
N ALA A 56 4.41 7.52 -7.61
CA ALA A 56 5.31 6.57 -8.25
C ALA A 56 6.77 7.05 -8.31
#